data_AF-A0A1A1YFY8-F1
#
_entry.id   AF-A0A1A1YFY8-F1
#
_cell.length_a   1.000
_cell.length_b   1.000
_cell.length_c   1.000
_cell.angle_alpha   90.00
_cell.angle_beta   90.00
_cell.angle_gamma   90.00
#
_symmetry.space_group_name_H-M   'P 1'
#
loop_
_entity.id
_entity.type
_entity.pdbx_description
1 polymer ?
#
loop_
_entity_poly.entity_id
_entity_poly.type
_entity_poly.pdbx_seq_one_letter_code
_entity_poly.pdbx_strand_id
1 'polypeptide(L)'
;MATSNSGDDKGDTGNGGGGSGNSGSSGNGGAGGNSGDSGGGGDTGNPTGASITDLTGDLKKFSDAGSPNLHFTPESSKKLVALIKTYKEQLQYTRSYMDSIDEMGNEGDLPSAHATKQNLLYDINGPGGAKDMAQKCIDYLDALQDAVGKAGASIEHHG
;
A
#
# COMPACT_ATOMS: atom_id res chain seq x y z
N MET A 1 -50.80 -32.25 20.65
CA MET A 1 -51.18 -32.79 19.32
C MET A 1 -51.74 -31.63 18.51
N ALA A 2 -51.00 -31.16 17.51
CA ALA A 2 -51.48 -30.16 16.56
C ALA A 2 -51.66 -30.86 15.21
N THR A 3 -52.86 -30.73 14.66
CA THR A 3 -53.35 -31.36 13.44
C THR A 3 -52.93 -30.58 12.19
N SER A 4 -52.72 -31.33 11.11
CA SER A 4 -52.40 -30.96 9.73
C SER A 4 -53.42 -30.03 9.05
N ASN A 5 -53.00 -29.33 7.98
CA ASN A 5 -53.46 -29.48 6.57
C ASN A 5 -52.97 -28.26 5.73
N SER A 6 -52.05 -28.41 4.77
CA SER A 6 -52.21 -28.65 3.31
C SER A 6 -52.94 -27.56 2.51
N GLY A 7 -52.30 -27.10 1.43
CA GLY A 7 -52.91 -26.29 0.38
C GLY A 7 -51.88 -25.77 -0.62
N ASP A 8 -51.72 -26.52 -1.72
CA ASP A 8 -50.96 -26.19 -2.93
C ASP A 8 -51.49 -24.93 -3.67
N ASP A 9 -50.67 -24.40 -4.59
CA ASP A 9 -50.95 -24.32 -6.04
C ASP A 9 -50.66 -22.95 -6.74
N LYS A 10 -50.05 -23.08 -7.92
CA LYS A 10 -49.99 -22.21 -9.12
C LYS A 10 -49.11 -20.93 -9.13
N GLY A 11 -48.17 -20.95 -10.09
CA GLY A 11 -47.31 -19.83 -10.44
C GLY A 11 -47.97 -18.78 -11.34
N ASP A 12 -47.23 -17.70 -11.56
CA ASP A 12 -47.41 -16.83 -12.72
C ASP A 12 -46.05 -16.28 -13.19
N THR A 13 -45.96 -16.24 -14.50
CA THR A 13 -44.90 -15.76 -15.39
C THR A 13 -44.81 -14.23 -15.39
N GLY A 14 -43.59 -13.70 -15.37
CA GLY A 14 -43.34 -12.26 -15.52
C GLY A 14 -42.02 -11.98 -16.23
N ASN A 15 -42.06 -12.01 -17.56
CA ASN A 15 -40.99 -11.62 -18.47
C ASN A 15 -41.01 -10.08 -18.71
N GLY A 16 -39.82 -9.47 -18.74
CA GLY A 16 -39.55 -8.11 -19.21
C GLY A 16 -38.28 -7.56 -18.52
N GLY A 17 -37.16 -7.22 -19.15
CA GLY A 17 -36.86 -6.96 -20.57
C GLY A 17 -36.25 -5.55 -20.72
N GLY A 18 -34.94 -5.47 -21.00
CA GLY A 18 -34.22 -4.30 -21.56
C GLY A 18 -33.51 -3.40 -20.53
N GLY A 19 -32.25 -2.96 -20.69
CA GLY A 19 -31.29 -2.98 -21.80
C GLY A 19 -29.86 -2.75 -21.25
N SER A 20 -28.79 -3.32 -21.84
CA SER A 20 -28.06 -2.96 -23.08
C SER A 20 -26.84 -2.04 -22.88
N GLY A 21 -25.65 -2.60 -23.16
CA GLY A 21 -24.40 -1.93 -23.57
C GLY A 21 -23.51 -1.40 -22.44
N ASN A 22 -22.17 -1.48 -22.47
CA ASN A 22 -21.27 -1.62 -23.60
C ASN A 22 -19.90 -2.21 -23.16
N SER A 23 -19.36 -3.07 -24.00
CA SER A 23 -18.00 -3.61 -24.00
C SER A 23 -16.95 -2.58 -24.44
N GLY A 24 -15.80 -2.53 -23.76
CA GLY A 24 -14.57 -1.85 -24.21
C GLY A 24 -13.38 -2.50 -23.53
N SER A 25 -12.78 -3.53 -24.15
CA SER A 25 -11.64 -3.47 -25.07
C SER A 25 -10.30 -3.27 -24.35
N SER A 26 -9.55 -4.37 -24.29
CA SER A 26 -8.11 -4.48 -24.14
C SER A 26 -7.33 -3.53 -25.06
N GLY A 27 -6.26 -2.93 -24.54
CA GLY A 27 -5.24 -2.21 -25.31
C GLY A 27 -3.91 -2.25 -24.57
N ASN A 28 -3.02 -3.13 -25.01
CA ASN A 28 -1.62 -3.22 -24.60
C ASN A 28 -0.75 -2.61 -25.72
N GLY A 29 0.29 -1.86 -25.37
CA GLY A 29 1.31 -1.28 -26.27
C GLY A 29 1.34 0.25 -26.21
N GLY A 30 2.47 0.95 -26.13
CA GLY A 30 3.87 0.56 -26.20
C GLY A 30 4.76 1.77 -25.87
N ALA A 31 6.06 1.53 -25.78
CA ALA A 31 7.10 2.49 -25.47
C ALA A 31 7.14 3.71 -26.41
N GLY A 32 7.49 4.87 -25.85
CA GLY A 32 7.86 6.06 -26.60
C GLY A 32 8.49 7.11 -25.68
N GLY A 33 9.82 7.17 -25.64
CA GLY A 33 10.53 8.30 -25.05
C GLY A 33 10.59 9.47 -26.03
N ASN A 34 10.52 10.71 -25.53
CA ASN A 34 11.55 11.74 -25.72
C ASN A 34 11.21 13.04 -24.99
N SER A 35 12.23 13.59 -24.33
CA SER A 35 12.63 15.01 -24.35
C SER A 35 11.67 16.10 -23.90
N GLY A 36 11.91 16.58 -22.67
CA GLY A 36 12.11 17.98 -22.29
C GLY A 36 11.03 19.00 -22.62
N ASP A 37 10.42 19.59 -21.59
CA ASP A 37 10.22 21.03 -21.55
C ASP A 37 10.08 21.52 -20.10
N SER A 38 10.65 22.68 -19.85
CA SER A 38 10.71 23.40 -18.58
C SER A 38 9.74 24.57 -18.65
N GLY A 39 8.72 24.60 -17.80
CA GLY A 39 7.82 25.74 -17.75
C GLY A 39 6.69 25.55 -16.74
N GLY A 40 6.62 26.45 -15.76
CA GLY A 40 5.59 26.45 -14.73
C GLY A 40 4.20 26.78 -15.23
N GLY A 41 3.20 26.33 -14.48
CA GLY A 41 1.78 26.67 -14.66
C GLY A 41 0.96 25.77 -13.77
N GLY A 42 0.26 26.36 -12.80
CA GLY A 42 -0.55 25.62 -11.83
C GLY A 42 -1.64 24.82 -12.52
N ASP A 43 -1.71 23.54 -12.16
CA ASP A 43 -2.85 22.68 -12.46
C ASP A 43 -3.33 22.09 -11.12
N THR A 44 -4.60 22.36 -10.80
CA THR A 44 -5.35 21.72 -9.71
C THR A 44 -5.68 20.27 -10.08
N GLY A 45 -4.69 19.53 -10.56
CA GLY A 45 -4.76 18.11 -10.83
C GLY A 45 -4.76 17.37 -9.51
N ASN A 46 -5.76 16.48 -9.35
CA ASN A 46 -5.78 15.40 -8.37
C ASN A 46 -4.34 15.00 -7.99
N PRO A 47 -3.89 15.09 -6.72
CA PRO A 47 -2.55 14.67 -6.39
C PRO A 47 -2.48 13.20 -6.79
N THR A 48 -1.76 12.89 -7.87
CA THR A 48 -1.07 11.63 -8.01
C THR A 48 -0.12 11.62 -6.82
N GLY A 49 -0.67 11.28 -5.64
CA GLY A 49 -0.02 11.43 -4.36
C GLY A 49 1.31 10.70 -4.46
N ALA A 50 2.39 11.39 -4.09
CA ALA A 50 3.73 10.84 -4.13
C ALA A 50 3.67 9.41 -3.56
N SER A 51 4.01 8.41 -4.38
CA SER A 51 3.96 7.03 -3.90
C SER A 51 5.06 6.85 -2.85
N ILE A 52 4.84 5.98 -1.86
CA ILE A 52 5.89 5.68 -0.87
C ILE A 52 7.19 5.21 -1.57
N THR A 53 7.06 4.52 -2.70
CA THR A 53 8.20 4.10 -3.51
C THR A 53 8.96 5.30 -4.08
N ASP A 54 8.25 6.28 -4.65
CA ASP A 54 8.88 7.49 -5.20
C ASP A 54 9.55 8.30 -4.10
N LEU A 55 8.86 8.49 -2.97
CA LEU A 55 9.41 9.17 -1.79
C LEU A 55 10.67 8.47 -1.26
N THR A 56 10.68 7.13 -1.23
CA THR A 56 11.85 6.34 -0.85
C THR A 56 13.00 6.54 -1.84
N GLY A 57 12.69 6.55 -3.14
CA GLY A 57 13.67 6.81 -4.19
C GLY A 57 14.29 8.19 -4.07
N ASP A 58 13.48 9.21 -3.84
CA ASP A 58 13.93 10.59 -3.71
C ASP A 58 14.74 10.82 -2.42
N LEU A 59 14.38 10.17 -1.31
CA LEU A 59 15.19 10.15 -0.09
C LEU A 59 16.57 9.52 -0.30
N LYS A 60 16.64 8.41 -1.04
CA LYS A 60 17.92 7.75 -1.36
C LYS A 60 18.79 8.66 -2.21
N LYS A 61 18.24 9.26 -3.28
CA LYS A 61 18.96 10.24 -4.12
C LYS A 61 19.45 11.42 -3.29
N PHE A 62 18.62 11.93 -2.37
CA PHE A 62 18.97 13.02 -1.47
C PHE A 62 20.12 12.64 -0.52
N SER A 63 20.05 11.45 0.06
CA SER A 63 21.08 10.88 0.95
C SER A 63 22.41 10.69 0.22
N ASP A 64 22.38 10.18 -1.02
CA ASP A 64 23.57 9.93 -1.84
C ASP A 64 24.19 11.21 -2.39
N ALA A 65 23.38 12.23 -2.67
CA ALA A 65 23.85 13.54 -3.10
C ALA A 65 24.59 14.33 -1.98
N GLY A 66 24.64 13.81 -0.74
CA GLY A 66 25.36 14.43 0.36
C GLY A 66 24.82 15.82 0.70
N SER A 67 23.49 15.97 0.73
CA SER A 67 22.81 17.25 0.66
C SER A 67 23.32 18.28 1.71
N PRO A 68 24.00 19.35 1.28
CA PRO A 68 24.72 20.27 2.16
C PRO A 68 23.83 21.27 2.91
N ASN A 69 22.49 21.21 2.76
CA ASN A 69 21.56 22.17 3.37
C ASN A 69 20.72 21.60 4.53
N LEU A 70 20.82 20.30 4.81
CA LEU A 70 20.15 19.69 5.96
C LEU A 70 21.18 19.44 7.05
N HIS A 71 21.15 20.31 8.06
CA HIS A 71 22.04 20.23 9.21
C HIS A 71 21.22 19.94 10.44
N PHE A 72 21.38 18.73 10.98
CA PHE A 72 20.84 18.38 12.29
C PHE A 72 21.93 18.44 13.34
N THR A 73 21.67 19.08 14.47
CA THR A 73 22.56 18.89 15.62
C THR A 73 22.68 17.40 15.94
N PRO A 74 23.84 16.91 16.41
CA PRO A 74 24.02 15.49 16.72
C PRO A 74 22.95 14.93 17.66
N GLU A 75 22.49 15.75 18.61
CA GLU A 75 21.40 15.39 19.53
C GLU A 75 20.04 15.25 18.81
N SER A 76 19.72 16.17 17.89
CA SER A 76 18.48 16.13 17.12
C SER A 76 18.46 14.94 16.16
N SER A 77 19.58 14.66 15.49
CA SER A 77 19.73 13.49 14.62
C SER A 77 19.51 12.20 15.41
N LYS A 78 20.13 12.05 16.59
CA LYS A 78 19.93 10.89 17.49
C LYS A 78 18.46 10.72 17.91
N LYS A 79 17.78 11.81 18.30
CA LYS A 79 16.36 11.77 18.69
C LYS A 79 15.46 11.35 17.52
N LEU A 80 15.67 11.90 16.33
CA LEU A 80 14.91 11.53 15.13
C LEU A 80 15.16 10.07 14.75
N VAL A 81 16.41 9.62 14.73
CA VAL A 81 16.77 8.21 14.43
C VAL A 81 16.12 7.26 15.43
N ALA A 82 16.11 7.59 16.73
CA ALA A 82 15.45 6.77 17.76
C ALA A 82 13.93 6.68 17.54
N LEU A 83 13.29 7.79 17.15
CA LEU A 83 11.86 7.82 16.83
C LEU A 83 11.57 6.96 15.58
N ILE A 84 12.34 7.13 14.51
CA ILE A 84 12.21 6.32 13.28
C ILE A 84 12.35 4.83 13.58
N LYS A 85 13.34 4.46 14.40
CA LYS A 85 13.58 3.07 14.84
C LYS A 85 12.36 2.50 15.57
N THR A 86 11.77 3.26 16.49
CA THR A 86 10.58 2.83 17.24
C THR A 86 9.41 2.52 16.32
N TYR A 87 9.11 3.40 15.36
CA TYR A 87 8.05 3.16 14.38
C TYR A 87 8.35 1.98 13.46
N LYS A 88 9.61 1.82 13.04
CA LYS A 88 10.03 0.70 12.20
C LYS A 88 9.84 -0.64 12.91
N GLU A 89 10.20 -0.73 14.19
CA GLU A 89 10.04 -1.95 14.98
C GLU A 89 8.57 -2.37 15.10
N GLN A 90 7.66 -1.41 15.30
CA GLN A 90 6.21 -1.69 15.35
C GLN A 90 5.66 -2.18 14.00
N LEU A 91 6.12 -1.59 12.89
CA LEU A 91 5.74 -2.02 11.55
C LEU A 91 6.29 -3.42 11.23
N GLN A 92 7.54 -3.71 11.62
CA GLN A 92 8.14 -5.04 11.45
C GLN A 92 7.41 -6.10 12.27
N TYR A 93 7.02 -5.79 13.50
CA TYR A 93 6.19 -6.67 14.32
C TYR A 93 4.85 -6.96 13.66
N THR A 94 4.16 -5.91 13.20
CA THR A 94 2.85 -6.04 12.53
C THR A 94 2.95 -6.86 11.24
N ARG A 95 3.98 -6.61 10.42
CA ARG A 95 4.24 -7.39 9.20
C ARG A 95 4.51 -8.87 9.52
N SER A 96 5.27 -9.14 10.59
CA SER A 96 5.54 -10.52 11.01
C SER A 96 4.29 -11.20 11.57
N TYR A 97 3.41 -10.45 12.24
CA TYR A 97 2.11 -10.97 12.67
C TYR A 97 1.22 -11.34 11.47
N MET A 98 1.27 -10.58 10.37
CA MET A 98 0.52 -10.92 9.15
C MET A 98 0.92 -12.28 8.57
N ASP A 99 2.16 -12.73 8.75
CA ASP A 99 2.60 -14.07 8.33
C ASP A 99 1.86 -15.20 9.08
N SER A 100 1.28 -14.92 10.24
CA SER A 100 0.49 -15.89 11.02
C SER A 100 -0.99 -15.94 10.65
N ILE A 101 -1.48 -15.03 9.79
CA ILE A 101 -2.90 -14.94 9.44
C ILE A 101 -3.33 -16.06 8.47
N ASP A 102 -2.39 -16.70 7.77
CA ASP A 102 -2.66 -17.83 6.87
C ASP A 102 -3.34 -19.00 7.60
N GLU A 103 -3.04 -19.17 8.88
CA GLU A 103 -3.60 -20.22 9.74
C GLU A 103 -4.92 -19.81 10.43
N MET A 104 -5.46 -18.63 10.10
CA MET A 104 -6.61 -18.08 10.81
C MET A 104 -7.91 -18.82 10.46
N GLY A 105 -8.50 -19.43 11.50
CA GLY A 105 -9.84 -20.01 11.48
C GLY A 105 -9.98 -21.28 10.63
N ASN A 106 -10.96 -22.11 11.00
CA ASN A 106 -11.42 -23.21 10.17
C ASN A 106 -12.66 -22.74 9.41
N GLU A 107 -12.55 -22.63 8.10
CA GLU A 107 -13.66 -22.23 7.22
C GLU A 107 -14.73 -23.32 7.03
N GLY A 108 -14.50 -24.53 7.53
CA GLY A 108 -15.39 -25.68 7.34
C GLY A 108 -15.50 -26.06 5.86
N ASP A 109 -16.62 -26.68 5.47
CA ASP A 109 -16.85 -27.14 4.09
C ASP A 109 -17.70 -26.18 3.25
N LEU A 110 -18.00 -24.98 3.77
CA LEU A 110 -18.83 -23.99 3.06
C LEU A 110 -18.01 -23.30 1.95
N PRO A 111 -18.42 -23.40 0.66
CA PRO A 111 -17.67 -22.77 -0.43
C PRO A 111 -17.50 -21.26 -0.28
N SER A 112 -18.50 -20.57 0.29
CA SER A 112 -18.43 -19.13 0.57
C SER A 112 -17.39 -18.78 1.63
N ALA A 113 -17.18 -19.66 2.62
CA ALA A 113 -16.19 -19.46 3.67
C ALA A 113 -14.77 -19.62 3.12
N HIS A 114 -14.53 -20.63 2.26
CA HIS A 114 -13.26 -20.77 1.53
C HIS A 114 -12.96 -19.52 0.66
N ALA A 115 -13.94 -19.06 -0.12
CA ALA A 115 -13.76 -17.87 -0.97
C ALA A 115 -13.46 -16.62 -0.13
N THR A 116 -14.15 -16.45 1.00
CA THR A 116 -13.90 -15.32 1.92
C THR A 116 -12.48 -15.36 2.49
N LYS A 117 -12.02 -16.55 2.93
CA LYS A 117 -10.65 -16.72 3.42
C LYS A 117 -9.62 -16.41 2.33
N GLN A 118 -9.81 -16.93 1.11
CA GLN A 118 -8.91 -16.67 -0.01
C GLN A 118 -8.83 -15.17 -0.35
N ASN A 119 -9.96 -14.47 -0.39
CA ASN A 119 -9.96 -13.02 -0.63
C ASN A 119 -9.22 -12.25 0.47
N LEU A 120 -9.44 -12.61 1.74
CA LEU A 120 -8.71 -12.00 2.85
C LEU A 120 -7.20 -12.24 2.75
N LEU A 121 -6.78 -13.47 2.44
CA LEU A 121 -5.37 -13.78 2.24
C LEU A 121 -4.78 -13.02 1.05
N TYR A 122 -5.56 -12.80 -0.01
CA TYR A 122 -5.15 -11.96 -1.13
C TYR A 122 -4.99 -10.49 -0.72
N ASP A 123 -5.91 -9.94 0.07
CA ASP A 123 -5.82 -8.56 0.58
C ASP A 123 -4.60 -8.36 1.50
N ILE A 124 -4.15 -9.41 2.18
CA ILE A 124 -2.98 -9.36 3.08
C ILE A 124 -1.67 -9.60 2.31
N ASN A 125 -1.60 -10.71 1.57
CA ASN A 125 -0.37 -11.24 0.97
C ASN A 125 -0.22 -10.94 -0.53
N GLY A 126 -1.29 -10.53 -1.21
CA GLY A 126 -1.28 -10.23 -2.64
C GLY A 126 -0.49 -8.96 -2.98
N PRO A 127 -0.22 -8.74 -4.28
CA PRO A 127 0.45 -7.51 -4.75
C PRO A 127 -0.35 -6.26 -4.34
N GLY A 128 0.30 -5.29 -3.69
CA GLY A 128 -0.38 -4.12 -3.14
C GLY A 128 -1.19 -4.39 -1.87
N GLY A 129 -1.17 -5.62 -1.36
CA GLY A 129 -1.80 -5.99 -0.10
C GLY A 129 -1.09 -5.42 1.12
N ALA A 130 -1.65 -5.68 2.30
CA ALA A 130 -1.20 -5.09 3.56
C ALA A 130 0.30 -5.35 3.85
N LYS A 131 0.80 -6.55 3.54
CA LYS A 131 2.20 -6.93 3.76
C LYS A 131 3.18 -6.19 2.84
N ASP A 132 2.81 -6.02 1.56
CA ASP A 132 3.59 -5.25 0.59
C ASP A 132 3.64 -3.77 0.99
N MET A 133 2.51 -3.19 1.40
CA MET A 133 2.46 -1.81 1.90
C MET A 133 3.27 -1.62 3.18
N ALA A 134 3.22 -2.56 4.13
CA ALA A 134 4.05 -2.52 5.33
C ALA A 134 5.55 -2.55 4.99
N GLN A 135 5.96 -3.38 4.02
CA GLN A 135 7.35 -3.42 3.55
C GLN A 135 7.78 -2.09 2.93
N LYS A 136 6.96 -1.50 2.06
CA LYS A 136 7.24 -0.19 1.45
C LYS A 136 7.43 0.91 2.51
N CYS A 137 6.61 0.91 3.57
CA CYS A 137 6.78 1.83 4.69
C CYS A 137 8.10 1.59 5.46
N ILE A 138 8.49 0.33 5.68
CA ILE A 138 9.76 -0.02 6.32
C ILE A 138 10.93 0.50 5.48
N ASP A 139 10.90 0.27 4.17
CA ASP A 139 11.96 0.71 3.24
C ASP A 139 12.10 2.23 3.22
N TYR A 140 10.97 2.96 3.29
CA TYR A 140 10.95 4.41 3.44
C TYR A 140 11.60 4.87 4.75
N LEU A 141 11.27 4.23 5.88
CA LEU A 141 11.85 4.56 7.18
C LEU A 141 13.36 4.28 7.21
N ASP A 142 13.84 3.23 6.54
CA ASP A 142 15.27 2.96 6.38
C ASP A 142 15.96 4.06 5.57
N ALA A 143 15.38 4.49 4.45
CA ALA A 143 15.92 5.60 3.65
C ALA A 143 15.93 6.93 4.43
N LEU A 144 14.89 7.19 5.22
CA LEU A 144 14.82 8.37 6.08
C LEU A 144 15.87 8.33 7.20
N GLN A 145 16.06 7.17 7.83
CA GLN A 145 17.08 7.00 8.87
C GLN A 145 18.49 7.27 8.33
N ASP A 146 18.80 6.76 7.14
CA ASP A 146 20.08 6.98 6.48
C ASP A 146 20.31 8.46 6.16
N ALA A 147 19.31 9.12 5.57
CA ALA A 147 19.39 10.56 5.27
C ALA A 147 19.62 11.42 6.52
N VAL A 148 18.90 11.16 7.60
CA VAL A 148 19.06 11.89 8.88
C VAL A 148 20.42 11.58 9.53
N GLY A 149 20.90 10.35 9.42
CA GLY A 149 22.21 9.95 9.92
C GLY A 149 23.35 10.69 9.22
N LYS A 150 23.34 10.71 7.87
CA LYS A 150 24.34 11.45 7.08
C LYS A 150 24.29 12.95 7.31
N ALA A 151 23.09 13.53 7.43
CA ALA A 151 22.89 14.95 7.74
C ALA A 151 23.35 15.35 9.16
N GLY A 152 23.35 14.41 10.11
CA GLY A 152 23.92 14.63 11.45
C GLY A 152 25.45 14.55 11.46
N ALA A 153 26.02 13.57 10.75
CA ALA A 153 27.47 13.37 10.66
C ALA A 153 28.20 14.49 9.91
N SER A 154 27.53 15.16 8.95
CA SER A 154 28.10 16.30 8.22
C SER A 154 28.42 17.50 9.13
N ILE A 155 27.75 17.66 10.29
CA ILE A 155 28.09 18.70 11.26
C ILE A 155 29.38 18.37 12.03
N GLU A 156 29.61 17.10 12.37
CA GLU A 156 30.79 16.70 13.15
C GLU A 156 32.11 16.85 12.37
N HIS A 157 32.06 16.86 11.03
CA HIS A 157 33.24 17.03 10.17
C HIS A 157 33.57 18.49 9.80
N HIS A 158 32.72 19.46 10.17
CA HIS A 158 32.90 20.89 9.88
C HIS A 158 33.08 21.77 11.14
N GLY A 159 33.27 21.18 12.32
CA GLY A 159 33.67 21.87 13.56
C GLY A 159 35.15 21.69 13.86
#